data_AF-A0A7C4YBM5-F1
#
_entry.id   AF-A0A7C4YBM5-F1
#
_cell.length_a   1.000
_cell.length_b   1.000
_cell.length_c   1.000
_cell.angle_alpha   90.00
_cell.angle_beta   90.00
_cell.angle_gamma   90.00
#
_symmetry.space_group_name_H-M   'P 1'
#
loop_
_entity.id
_entity.type
_entity.pdbx_description
1 polymer ?
#
loop_
_entity_poly.entity_id
_entity_poly.type
_entity_poly.pdbx_seq_one_letter_code
_entity_poly.pdbx_strand_id
1 'polypeptide(L)'
;MRKLLCLALLFAFSVPALAQESANPNQKYKLRVLLRCGAHNWLSDQFREDLRGNLASTLQDALGEMAEVEVLDLKKTPEAQWEKWWREVDAKGLAALDSISEPTGDKTHFLRIDFRNGRYELQGRQMDGSTGIASPLRREQTDDRAFVVRLAGQMIAHDFGIVGFVEGAGDNVSLAFKAGSLSPQLSRWVQKGDVFALVRMSASRGGAVKGIVEPDSYVQVMQEAAAGKAPAKLAYRSRFNPLTQQGGAGFRCVKLPTSSGPLRLRILDEKGQPHSKALQIRVHSESFQTGESPEEEVVSPDAAGMFVSRRAYQNMAYVRVVTGASQLARLPVAIFEDRPAVVSLKIDAAAEELGQLLEAKRNLLQLHNEALLVQLERLKETSTLMGKDKLEEALNHAKVSRRTLEQDVERLNSQTESLKKEIGSHPISLAECAQYVEAFAVRKSTLNRLIFDLQQAVDVKNDPARVEQERKLKSLYANAQLHETNFDLDEAIKVYEQIQKEFGAQPQITKRLEQLKTEWAIKDDAHRAAREFIYKEWVKIKTAAETEAKLPKAKDALATLQKAGDQLTIYKLRHALPELAKALTDEIQQLSQAENLDEKEKKEKQDKLKKFVEEFDKFTQSVDAALAKKGG
;
A
#
# COMPACT_ATOMS: atom_id res chain seq x y z
N MET A 1 -35.95 29.16 -13.29
CA MET A 1 -35.47 29.00 -11.89
C MET A 1 -36.15 27.82 -11.19
N ARG A 2 -35.74 26.58 -11.48
CA ARG A 2 -36.07 25.31 -10.80
C ARG A 2 -35.61 24.17 -11.72
N LYS A 3 -34.36 23.74 -11.60
CA LYS A 3 -33.73 22.52 -12.17
C LYS A 3 -32.20 22.69 -12.13
N LEU A 4 -31.61 22.73 -10.94
CA LEU A 4 -30.14 22.70 -10.76
C LEU A 4 -29.74 22.35 -9.31
N LEU A 5 -30.51 21.44 -8.69
CA LEU A 5 -30.33 21.09 -7.28
C LEU A 5 -30.54 19.58 -7.05
N CYS A 6 -29.86 18.72 -7.82
CA CYS A 6 -29.89 17.26 -7.60
C CYS A 6 -28.55 16.53 -7.86
N LEU A 7 -27.44 17.21 -8.16
CA LEU A 7 -26.19 16.53 -8.58
C LEU A 7 -24.97 16.73 -7.64
N ALA A 8 -25.19 17.13 -6.39
CA ALA A 8 -24.11 17.39 -5.42
C ALA A 8 -24.15 16.48 -4.17
N LEU A 9 -24.77 15.29 -4.27
CA LEU A 9 -25.01 14.39 -3.11
C LEU A 9 -24.46 12.97 -3.31
N LEU A 10 -23.48 12.78 -4.20
CA LEU A 10 -22.89 11.46 -4.53
C LEU A 10 -21.35 11.42 -4.46
N PHE A 11 -20.74 12.28 -3.65
CA PHE A 11 -19.33 12.13 -3.25
C PHE A 11 -19.20 11.96 -1.73
N ALA A 12 -20.03 11.07 -1.17
CA ALA A 12 -19.69 10.40 0.08
C ALA A 12 -18.53 9.43 -0.23
N PHE A 13 -17.31 9.97 -0.37
CA PHE A 13 -16.11 9.16 -0.37
C PHE A 13 -16.08 8.41 0.96
N SER A 14 -16.35 7.11 0.87
CA SER A 14 -16.01 6.13 1.89
C SER A 14 -14.54 6.33 2.22
N VAL A 15 -14.27 7.08 3.30
CA VAL A 15 -13.03 6.91 4.05
C VAL A 15 -12.94 5.40 4.24
N PRO A 16 -11.86 4.72 3.83
CA PRO A 16 -11.66 3.36 4.26
C PRO A 16 -11.58 3.47 5.79
N ALA A 17 -12.71 3.25 6.46
CA ALA A 17 -12.68 2.65 7.77
C ALA A 17 -11.68 1.52 7.59
N LEU A 18 -10.59 1.53 8.36
CA LEU A 18 -9.68 0.40 8.45
C LEU A 18 -10.59 -0.77 8.80
N ALA A 19 -11.07 -1.44 7.76
CA ALA A 19 -12.10 -2.44 7.87
C ALA A 19 -11.37 -3.50 8.64
N GLN A 20 -11.74 -3.62 9.92
CA GLN A 20 -11.33 -4.73 10.76
C GLN A 20 -11.60 -5.95 9.90
N GLU A 21 -10.53 -6.52 9.34
CA GLU A 21 -10.63 -7.59 8.36
C GLU A 21 -11.35 -8.70 9.10
N SER A 22 -12.65 -8.81 8.83
CA SER A 22 -13.50 -9.77 9.51
C SER A 22 -13.03 -11.15 9.09
N ALA A 23 -13.09 -12.12 10.01
CA ALA A 23 -12.84 -13.51 9.65
C ALA A 23 -13.68 -13.85 8.42
N ASN A 24 -13.05 -14.00 7.25
CA ASN A 24 -13.74 -14.49 6.08
C ASN A 24 -13.61 -16.01 6.12
N PRO A 25 -14.67 -16.74 6.53
CA PRO A 25 -14.59 -18.18 6.71
C PRO A 25 -14.39 -18.93 5.37
N ASN A 26 -14.56 -18.24 4.24
CA ASN A 26 -14.35 -18.79 2.89
C ASN A 26 -13.00 -18.35 2.28
N GLN A 27 -12.22 -17.52 2.97
CA GLN A 27 -10.91 -17.09 2.47
C GLN A 27 -9.86 -18.14 2.80
N LYS A 28 -9.28 -18.73 1.75
CA LYS A 28 -8.18 -19.68 1.85
C LYS A 28 -6.94 -19.05 2.48
N TYR A 29 -6.15 -19.86 3.15
CA TYR A 29 -4.77 -19.52 3.45
C TYR A 29 -3.93 -19.60 2.17
N LYS A 30 -2.95 -18.71 2.04
CA LYS A 30 -1.87 -18.88 1.07
C LYS A 30 -0.65 -19.33 1.88
N LEU A 31 -0.29 -20.60 1.75
CA LEU A 31 0.85 -21.19 2.44
C LEU A 31 2.02 -21.25 1.47
N ARG A 32 3.04 -20.42 1.70
CA ARG A 32 4.32 -20.49 1.01
C ARG A 32 5.33 -21.24 1.85
N VAL A 33 6.03 -22.19 1.26
CA VAL A 33 7.16 -22.88 1.88
C VAL A 33 8.42 -22.51 1.12
N LEU A 34 9.31 -21.77 1.77
CA LEU A 34 10.59 -21.35 1.21
C LEU A 34 11.66 -22.39 1.58
N LEU A 35 12.03 -23.21 0.60
CA LEU A 35 12.98 -24.30 0.75
C LEU A 35 14.41 -23.82 0.46
N ARG A 36 15.30 -23.96 1.45
CA ARG A 36 16.74 -23.77 1.31
C ARG A 36 17.48 -25.06 1.64
N CYS A 37 18.25 -25.58 0.70
CA CYS A 37 19.12 -26.72 0.95
C CYS A 37 20.58 -26.27 0.99
N GLY A 38 21.37 -26.84 1.90
CA GLY A 38 22.81 -26.63 1.97
C GLY A 38 23.55 -27.15 0.74
N ALA A 39 24.80 -26.71 0.56
CA ALA A 39 25.68 -27.20 -0.51
C ALA A 39 26.23 -28.58 -0.14
N HIS A 40 25.53 -29.66 -0.56
CA HIS A 40 25.98 -31.03 -0.38
C HIS A 40 25.51 -31.92 -1.54
N ASN A 41 26.33 -32.90 -1.95
CA ASN A 41 26.02 -33.77 -3.10
C ASN A 41 24.73 -34.60 -2.92
N TRP A 42 24.36 -34.90 -1.68
CA TRP A 42 23.10 -35.61 -1.34
C TRP A 42 21.86 -34.71 -1.39
N LEU A 43 22.06 -33.40 -1.51
CA LEU A 43 21.02 -32.38 -1.69
C LEU A 43 21.05 -31.88 -3.14
N SER A 44 21.14 -32.81 -4.10
CA SER A 44 21.20 -32.52 -5.54
C SER A 44 19.95 -31.80 -6.06
N ASP A 45 20.02 -31.22 -7.25
CA ASP A 45 18.86 -30.52 -7.84
C ASP A 45 17.66 -31.45 -8.07
N GLN A 46 17.90 -32.74 -8.34
CA GLN A 46 16.84 -33.76 -8.40
C GLN A 46 16.16 -33.96 -7.04
N PHE A 47 16.96 -34.14 -5.97
CA PHE A 47 16.41 -34.27 -4.62
C PHE A 47 15.53 -33.08 -4.25
N ARG A 48 15.97 -31.87 -4.61
CA ARG A 48 15.27 -30.62 -4.30
C ARG A 48 13.96 -30.51 -5.07
N GLU A 49 13.94 -30.97 -6.33
CA GLU A 49 12.73 -31.03 -7.14
C GLU A 49 11.73 -32.07 -6.59
N ASP A 50 12.20 -33.27 -6.25
CA ASP A 50 11.38 -34.33 -5.66
C ASP A 50 10.79 -33.86 -4.32
N LEU A 51 11.62 -33.25 -3.47
CA LEU A 51 11.20 -32.71 -2.19
C LEU A 51 10.14 -31.61 -2.38
N ARG A 52 10.37 -30.68 -3.31
CA ARG A 52 9.43 -29.59 -3.61
C ARG A 52 8.07 -30.13 -4.06
N GLY A 53 8.05 -31.04 -5.03
CA GLY A 53 6.82 -31.63 -5.57
C GLY A 53 6.07 -32.47 -4.54
N ASN A 54 6.77 -33.37 -3.85
CA ASN A 54 6.16 -34.26 -2.85
C ASN A 54 5.64 -33.48 -1.64
N LEU A 55 6.39 -32.47 -1.18
CA LEU A 55 5.96 -31.64 -0.06
C LEU A 55 4.74 -30.79 -0.43
N ALA A 56 4.72 -30.20 -1.63
CA ALA A 56 3.56 -29.45 -2.11
C ALA A 56 2.31 -30.33 -2.16
N SER A 57 2.40 -31.52 -2.78
CA SER A 57 1.28 -32.47 -2.83
C SER A 57 0.82 -32.89 -1.44
N THR A 58 1.75 -33.32 -0.58
CA THR A 58 1.43 -33.80 0.78
C THR A 58 0.73 -32.73 1.61
N LEU A 59 1.20 -31.48 1.56
CA LEU A 59 0.58 -30.37 2.29
C LEU A 59 -0.77 -29.98 1.69
N GLN A 60 -0.89 -29.95 0.36
CA GLN A 60 -2.15 -29.64 -0.32
C GLN A 60 -3.22 -30.70 -0.02
N ASP A 61 -2.85 -31.98 -0.01
CA ASP A 61 -3.75 -33.08 0.35
C ASP A 61 -4.18 -33.00 1.83
N ALA A 62 -3.26 -32.61 2.72
CA ALA A 62 -3.56 -32.45 4.14
C ALA A 62 -4.48 -31.26 4.42
N LEU A 63 -4.23 -30.11 3.78
CA LEU A 63 -4.95 -28.85 3.98
C LEU A 63 -6.21 -28.74 3.12
N GLY A 64 -6.35 -29.55 2.07
CA GLY A 64 -7.45 -29.52 1.11
C GLY A 64 -7.74 -28.11 0.59
N GLU A 65 -8.99 -27.68 0.63
CA GLU A 65 -9.40 -26.35 0.16
C GLU A 65 -9.07 -25.23 1.15
N MET A 66 -8.67 -25.54 2.39
CA MET A 66 -8.36 -24.50 3.38
C MET A 66 -7.16 -23.66 2.99
N ALA A 67 -6.23 -24.20 2.19
CA ALA A 67 -5.03 -23.50 1.77
C ALA A 67 -4.68 -23.74 0.31
N GLU A 68 -4.06 -22.74 -0.31
CA GLU A 68 -3.29 -22.86 -1.54
C GLU A 68 -1.82 -23.00 -1.14
N VAL A 69 -1.20 -24.12 -1.50
CA VAL A 69 0.18 -24.43 -1.12
C VAL A 69 1.13 -24.13 -2.28
N GLU A 70 2.15 -23.34 -1.99
CA GLU A 70 3.23 -23.01 -2.90
C GLU A 70 4.57 -23.38 -2.23
N VAL A 71 5.41 -24.18 -2.89
CA VAL A 71 6.75 -24.53 -2.39
C VAL A 71 7.79 -23.95 -3.36
N LEU A 72 8.56 -22.99 -2.86
CA LEU A 72 9.57 -22.26 -3.61
C LEU A 72 10.97 -22.72 -3.22
N ASP A 73 11.76 -23.10 -4.22
CA ASP A 73 13.18 -23.38 -4.07
C ASP A 73 13.96 -22.06 -4.20
N LEU A 74 14.57 -21.60 -3.11
CA LEU A 74 15.29 -20.31 -3.10
C LEU A 74 16.56 -20.32 -3.97
N LYS A 75 17.17 -21.47 -4.26
CA LYS A 75 18.34 -21.53 -5.17
C LYS A 75 17.93 -21.38 -6.63
N LYS A 76 16.70 -21.81 -6.99
CA LYS A 76 16.14 -21.65 -8.34
C LYS A 76 15.40 -20.32 -8.54
N THR A 77 14.89 -19.73 -7.46
CA THR A 77 14.13 -18.47 -7.49
C THR A 77 15.08 -17.28 -7.55
N PRO A 78 15.06 -16.45 -8.61
CA PRO A 78 15.94 -15.28 -8.71
C PRO A 78 15.76 -14.32 -7.53
N GLU A 79 16.86 -13.79 -6.97
CA GLU A 79 16.82 -12.86 -5.82
C GLU A 79 15.96 -11.60 -6.07
N ALA A 80 15.80 -11.20 -7.34
CA ALA A 80 14.93 -10.10 -7.74
C ALA A 80 13.45 -10.34 -7.38
N GLN A 81 13.01 -11.61 -7.30
CA GLN A 81 11.66 -12.01 -6.90
C GLN A 81 11.52 -12.17 -5.38
N TRP A 82 12.62 -12.10 -4.62
CA TRP A 82 12.56 -12.25 -3.18
C TRP A 82 11.99 -11.00 -2.52
N GLU A 83 11.05 -11.20 -1.60
CA GLU A 83 10.59 -10.14 -0.73
C GLU A 83 11.76 -9.64 0.15
N LYS A 84 11.74 -8.35 0.51
CA LYS A 84 12.85 -7.72 1.26
C LYS A 84 13.23 -8.53 2.51
N TRP A 85 12.22 -8.99 3.24
CA TRP A 85 12.42 -9.70 4.49
C TRP A 85 12.86 -11.17 4.30
N TRP A 86 12.63 -11.78 3.13
CA TRP A 86 13.23 -13.08 2.78
C TRP A 86 14.75 -12.97 2.74
N ARG A 87 15.27 -11.90 2.13
CA ARG A 87 16.72 -11.62 2.10
C ARG A 87 17.30 -11.43 3.49
N GLU A 88 16.55 -10.80 4.40
CA GLU A 88 16.98 -10.64 5.79
C GLU A 88 17.08 -11.98 6.52
N VAL A 89 16.11 -12.88 6.32
CA VAL A 89 16.15 -14.25 6.86
C VAL A 89 17.28 -15.06 6.23
N ASP A 90 17.51 -14.89 4.93
CA ASP A 90 18.61 -15.58 4.24
C ASP A 90 19.99 -15.18 4.80
N ALA A 91 20.18 -13.89 5.05
CA ALA A 91 21.43 -13.32 5.53
C ALA A 91 21.67 -13.52 7.04
N LYS A 92 20.63 -13.34 7.88
CA LYS A 92 20.74 -13.36 9.34
C LYS A 92 20.24 -14.65 9.98
N GLY A 93 19.67 -15.57 9.19
CA GLY A 93 19.06 -16.81 9.66
C GLY A 93 17.62 -16.65 10.17
N LEU A 94 17.05 -17.76 10.63
CA LEU A 94 15.63 -17.85 11.05
C LEU A 94 15.28 -16.97 12.27
N ALA A 95 16.27 -16.49 13.03
CA ALA A 95 16.07 -15.53 14.12
C ALA A 95 15.64 -14.14 13.61
N ALA A 96 15.91 -13.80 12.35
CA ALA A 96 15.49 -12.53 11.77
C ALA A 96 13.97 -12.34 11.78
N LEU A 97 13.21 -13.43 11.78
CA LEU A 97 11.75 -13.43 11.86
C LEU A 97 11.22 -12.73 13.11
N ASP A 98 11.98 -12.67 14.21
CA ASP A 98 11.56 -11.98 15.44
C ASP A 98 11.49 -10.44 15.29
N SER A 99 12.15 -9.89 14.28
CA SER A 99 12.14 -8.46 14.00
C SER A 99 11.04 -8.01 13.04
N ILE A 100 10.39 -8.96 12.38
CA ILE A 100 9.32 -8.73 11.41
C ILE A 100 8.00 -8.88 12.15
N SER A 101 7.13 -7.87 12.06
CA SER A 101 5.87 -7.86 12.81
C SER A 101 4.67 -7.36 12.01
N GLU A 102 4.89 -7.06 10.72
CA GLU A 102 3.85 -6.63 9.79
C GLU A 102 3.16 -7.86 9.18
N PRO A 103 1.83 -8.01 9.32
CA PRO A 103 1.06 -9.04 8.65
C PRO A 103 1.17 -8.89 7.12
N THR A 104 1.65 -9.94 6.45
CA THR A 104 1.79 -10.00 4.99
C THR A 104 0.55 -10.53 4.29
N GLY A 105 -0.41 -11.08 5.04
CA GLY A 105 -1.57 -11.84 4.54
C GLY A 105 -1.26 -13.32 4.28
N ASP A 106 -0.02 -13.64 3.91
CA ASP A 106 0.42 -14.96 3.48
C ASP A 106 1.22 -15.69 4.56
N LYS A 107 0.87 -16.95 4.86
CA LYS A 107 1.64 -17.78 5.79
C LYS A 107 2.89 -18.25 5.07
N THR A 108 4.06 -17.94 5.62
CA THR A 108 5.33 -18.29 5.00
C THR A 108 6.16 -19.16 5.95
N HIS A 109 6.45 -20.39 5.57
CA HIS A 109 7.27 -21.31 6.31
C HIS A 109 8.67 -21.41 5.69
N PHE A 110 9.71 -21.13 6.47
CA PHE A 110 11.10 -21.29 6.06
C PHE A 110 11.57 -22.67 6.47
N LEU A 111 11.95 -23.47 5.48
CA LEU A 111 12.48 -24.80 5.68
C LEU A 111 13.92 -24.86 5.19
N ARG A 112 14.85 -25.05 6.12
CA ARG A 112 16.26 -25.25 5.84
C ARG A 112 16.63 -26.71 6.03
N ILE A 113 17.32 -27.28 5.04
CA ILE A 113 17.78 -28.67 5.07
C ILE A 113 19.28 -28.70 4.81
N ASP A 114 20.03 -29.23 5.76
CA ASP A 114 21.47 -29.48 5.64
C ASP A 114 21.72 -30.99 5.71
N PHE A 115 22.86 -31.47 5.19
CA PHE A 115 23.32 -32.84 5.35
C PHE A 115 24.68 -32.84 6.03
N ARG A 116 24.76 -33.39 7.24
CA ARG A 116 25.96 -33.36 8.10
C ARG A 116 26.08 -34.70 8.83
N ASN A 117 27.29 -35.22 8.90
CA ASN A 117 27.59 -36.45 9.65
C ASN A 117 26.69 -37.63 9.28
N GLY A 118 26.37 -37.78 7.99
CA GLY A 118 25.50 -38.86 7.50
C GLY A 118 24.01 -38.69 7.79
N ARG A 119 23.57 -37.49 8.23
CA ARG A 119 22.18 -37.21 8.57
C ARG A 119 21.68 -35.94 7.89
N TYR A 120 20.41 -35.93 7.57
CA TYR A 120 19.63 -34.76 7.21
C TYR A 120 19.25 -34.00 8.49
N GLU A 121 19.62 -32.73 8.56
CA GLU A 121 19.21 -31.80 9.62
C GLU A 121 18.19 -30.83 9.03
N LEU A 122 16.98 -30.82 9.57
CA LEU A 122 15.90 -29.92 9.16
C LEU A 122 15.74 -28.83 10.21
N GLN A 123 15.59 -27.59 9.76
CA GLN A 123 15.23 -26.46 10.60
C GLN A 123 14.03 -25.75 9.98
N GLY A 124 13.00 -25.54 10.79
CA GLY A 124 11.73 -24.97 10.34
C GLY A 124 11.32 -23.79 11.20
N ARG A 125 10.80 -22.75 10.58
CA ARG A 125 10.16 -21.63 11.27
C ARG A 125 9.15 -20.94 10.38
N GLN A 126 7.98 -20.62 10.90
CA GLN A 126 6.91 -19.93 10.18
C GLN A 126 6.83 -18.45 10.55
N MET A 127 6.48 -17.61 9.59
CA MET A 127 5.88 -16.29 9.81
C MET A 127 4.39 -16.39 9.48
N ASP A 128 3.52 -16.13 10.46
CA ASP A 128 2.09 -16.08 10.21
C ASP A 128 1.70 -14.75 9.55
N GLY A 129 1.34 -14.76 8.27
CA GLY A 129 0.96 -13.54 7.56
C GLY A 129 -0.30 -12.85 8.09
N SER A 130 -1.12 -13.51 8.90
CA SER A 130 -2.32 -12.87 9.48
C SER A 130 -2.00 -12.12 10.77
N THR A 131 -1.10 -12.62 11.61
CA THR A 131 -0.75 -11.96 12.88
C THR A 131 0.59 -11.24 12.83
N GLY A 132 1.47 -11.55 11.87
CA GLY A 132 2.85 -11.08 11.86
C GLY A 132 3.73 -11.74 12.92
N ILE A 133 3.28 -12.84 13.53
CA ILE A 133 4.01 -13.54 14.60
C ILE A 133 4.76 -14.74 14.04
N ALA A 134 6.01 -14.89 14.47
CA ALA A 134 6.85 -16.02 14.12
C ALA A 134 6.58 -17.25 15.02
N SER A 135 6.55 -18.45 14.44
CA SER A 135 6.53 -19.70 15.22
C SER A 135 7.87 -19.92 15.95
N PRO A 136 7.94 -20.81 16.94
CA PRO A 136 9.20 -21.24 17.52
C PRO A 136 10.10 -21.92 16.47
N LEU A 137 11.42 -21.81 16.64
CA LEU A 137 12.36 -22.56 15.79
C LEU A 137 12.26 -24.07 16.10
N ARG A 138 11.97 -24.87 15.08
CA ARG A 138 12.00 -26.34 15.16
C ARG A 138 13.25 -26.91 14.53
N ARG A 139 13.70 -28.03 15.08
CA ARG A 139 14.82 -28.80 14.57
C ARG A 139 14.49 -30.28 14.60
N GLU A 140 14.73 -30.96 13.50
CA GLU A 140 14.53 -32.39 13.36
C GLU A 140 15.72 -33.00 12.62
N GLN A 141 15.92 -34.31 12.78
CA GLN A 141 16.98 -35.02 12.07
C GLN A 141 16.56 -36.43 11.66
N THR A 142 17.10 -36.90 10.53
CA THR A 142 16.92 -38.28 10.07
C THR A 142 18.12 -38.69 9.20
N ASP A 143 18.51 -39.97 9.23
CA ASP A 143 19.48 -40.56 8.29
C ASP A 143 18.80 -41.07 7.01
N ASP A 144 17.48 -41.23 7.02
CA ASP A 144 16.71 -41.72 5.88
C ASP A 144 16.21 -40.57 4.99
N ARG A 145 16.73 -40.56 3.75
CA ARG A 145 16.33 -39.63 2.69
C ARG A 145 14.83 -39.65 2.42
N ALA A 146 14.19 -40.82 2.46
CA ALA A 146 12.76 -40.95 2.17
C ALA A 146 11.89 -40.30 3.25
N PHE A 147 12.39 -40.22 4.49
CA PHE A 147 11.67 -39.62 5.62
C PHE A 147 11.73 -38.09 5.64
N VAL A 148 12.66 -37.46 4.91
CA VAL A 148 12.84 -36.00 4.93
C VAL A 148 11.56 -35.25 4.55
N VAL A 149 10.84 -35.70 3.51
CA VAL A 149 9.57 -35.08 3.07
C VAL A 149 8.52 -35.17 4.17
N ARG A 150 8.38 -36.36 4.79
CA ARG A 150 7.39 -36.61 5.84
C ARG A 150 7.68 -35.74 7.07
N LEU A 151 8.94 -35.68 7.48
CA LEU A 151 9.38 -34.91 8.64
C LEU A 151 9.18 -33.40 8.41
N ALA A 152 9.54 -32.89 7.23
CA ALA A 152 9.24 -31.53 6.81
C ALA A 152 7.74 -31.21 6.82
N GLY A 153 6.91 -32.12 6.28
CA GLY A 153 5.45 -31.98 6.28
C GLY A 153 4.87 -31.92 7.69
N GLN A 154 5.37 -32.75 8.62
CA GLN A 154 4.97 -32.73 10.03
C GLN A 154 5.37 -31.43 10.73
N MET A 155 6.61 -30.95 10.53
CA MET A 155 7.08 -29.67 11.08
C MET A 155 6.18 -28.51 10.63
N ILE A 156 5.85 -28.47 9.33
CA ILE A 156 4.99 -27.43 8.75
C ILE A 156 3.56 -27.56 9.28
N ALA A 157 3.00 -28.76 9.36
CA ALA A 157 1.66 -28.99 9.89
C ALA A 157 1.54 -28.55 11.36
N HIS A 158 2.56 -28.80 12.18
CA HIS A 158 2.60 -28.37 13.58
C HIS A 158 2.69 -26.85 13.72
N ASP A 159 3.39 -26.18 12.80
CA ASP A 159 3.57 -24.73 12.83
C ASP A 159 2.48 -23.95 12.07
N PHE A 160 1.69 -24.62 11.23
CA PHE A 160 0.70 -23.97 10.37
C PHE A 160 -0.18 -22.99 11.16
N GLY A 161 -0.60 -23.38 12.36
CA GLY A 161 -1.22 -22.51 13.35
C GLY A 161 -2.48 -21.83 12.81
N ILE A 162 -3.64 -22.48 12.96
CA ILE A 162 -4.93 -21.90 12.56
C ILE A 162 -5.13 -20.54 13.23
N VAL A 163 -5.63 -19.56 12.48
CA VAL A 163 -5.88 -18.21 12.98
C VAL A 163 -7.37 -18.05 13.27
N GLY A 164 -7.67 -17.67 14.50
CA GLY A 164 -8.99 -17.27 14.96
C GLY A 164 -9.08 -15.75 15.13
N PHE A 165 -10.26 -15.21 14.92
CA PHE A 165 -10.62 -13.84 15.24
C PHE A 165 -11.48 -13.88 16.49
N VAL A 166 -11.09 -13.13 17.52
CA VAL A 166 -11.78 -13.15 18.80
C VAL A 166 -12.99 -12.22 18.73
N GLU A 167 -14.17 -12.79 18.92
CA GLU A 167 -15.44 -12.10 18.98
C GLU A 167 -16.01 -12.14 20.41
N GLY A 168 -16.61 -11.03 20.84
CA GLY A 168 -17.22 -10.89 22.17
C GLY A 168 -16.39 -10.10 23.17
N ALA A 169 -16.88 -10.05 24.41
CA ALA A 169 -16.25 -9.37 25.53
C ALA A 169 -16.29 -10.25 26.78
N GLY A 170 -15.36 -10.03 27.70
CA GLY A 170 -15.21 -10.85 28.90
C GLY A 170 -14.45 -12.15 28.64
N ASP A 171 -14.62 -13.13 29.53
CA ASP A 171 -13.79 -14.33 29.54
C ASP A 171 -14.34 -15.44 28.64
N ASN A 172 -15.65 -15.42 28.34
CA ASN A 172 -16.27 -16.33 27.39
C ASN A 172 -16.38 -15.63 26.03
N VAL A 173 -15.64 -16.13 25.06
CA VAL A 173 -15.51 -15.52 23.73
C VAL A 173 -15.89 -16.51 22.64
N SER A 174 -16.06 -16.03 21.42
CA SER A 174 -16.22 -16.86 20.23
C SER A 174 -15.02 -16.66 19.32
N LEU A 175 -14.49 -17.75 18.77
CA LEU A 175 -13.46 -17.70 17.73
C LEU A 175 -14.11 -17.89 16.37
N ALA A 176 -13.92 -16.94 15.47
CA ALA A 176 -14.24 -17.12 14.06
C ALA A 176 -12.96 -17.43 13.27
N PHE A 177 -12.92 -18.52 12.52
CA PHE A 177 -11.70 -19.00 11.88
C PHE A 177 -11.62 -18.63 10.41
N LYS A 178 -10.44 -18.22 9.95
CA LYS A 178 -10.14 -18.09 8.52
C LYS A 178 -10.15 -19.49 7.88
N ALA A 179 -10.76 -19.59 6.70
CA ALA A 179 -11.05 -20.85 6.01
C ALA A 179 -11.93 -21.85 6.80
N GLY A 180 -12.64 -21.41 7.84
CA GLY A 180 -13.41 -22.28 8.73
C GLY A 180 -14.61 -22.98 8.09
N SER A 181 -15.07 -22.52 6.92
CA SER A 181 -16.17 -23.13 6.16
C SER A 181 -15.71 -24.02 4.99
N LEU A 182 -14.40 -24.12 4.75
CA LEU A 182 -13.84 -24.88 3.64
C LEU A 182 -13.51 -26.32 4.06
N SER A 183 -13.40 -27.23 3.07
CA SER A 183 -12.96 -28.61 3.28
C SER A 183 -11.42 -28.68 3.39
N PRO A 184 -10.81 -29.59 4.19
CA PRO A 184 -11.44 -30.55 5.10
C PRO A 184 -12.08 -29.83 6.29
N GLN A 185 -13.00 -30.51 6.97
CA GLN A 185 -13.70 -29.94 8.12
C GLN A 185 -12.70 -29.41 9.16
N LEU A 186 -12.93 -28.17 9.59
CA LEU A 186 -12.12 -27.46 10.59
C LEU A 186 -11.90 -28.27 11.89
N SER A 187 -12.83 -29.16 12.24
CA SER A 187 -12.73 -30.09 13.39
C SER A 187 -11.48 -30.99 13.36
N ARG A 188 -10.91 -31.26 12.18
CA ARG A 188 -9.63 -31.97 12.06
C ARG A 188 -8.45 -31.15 12.59
N TRP A 189 -8.54 -29.82 12.49
CA TRP A 189 -7.46 -28.89 12.80
C TRP A 189 -7.66 -28.17 14.13
N VAL A 190 -8.90 -28.02 14.57
CA VAL A 190 -9.28 -27.35 15.82
C VAL A 190 -10.21 -28.25 16.62
N GLN A 191 -9.71 -28.74 17.75
CA GLN A 191 -10.39 -29.64 18.67
C GLN A 191 -10.73 -28.93 19.98
N LYS A 192 -11.66 -29.53 20.75
CA LYS A 192 -11.92 -29.09 22.12
C LYS A 192 -10.64 -29.15 22.94
N GLY A 193 -10.38 -28.09 23.70
CA GLY A 193 -9.21 -27.94 24.55
C GLY A 193 -7.98 -27.39 23.85
N ASP A 194 -7.99 -27.21 22.52
CA ASP A 194 -6.90 -26.53 21.80
C ASP A 194 -6.70 -25.12 22.33
N VAL A 195 -5.44 -24.69 22.34
CA VAL A 195 -5.01 -23.42 22.92
C VAL A 195 -4.45 -22.51 21.84
N PHE A 196 -4.82 -21.24 21.89
CA PHE A 196 -4.37 -20.21 20.97
C PHE A 196 -3.66 -19.11 21.75
N ALA A 197 -2.54 -18.61 21.23
CA ALA A 197 -1.93 -17.39 21.76
C ALA A 197 -2.76 -16.19 21.31
N LEU A 198 -3.09 -15.29 22.26
CA LEU A 198 -3.80 -14.06 21.95
C LEU A 198 -2.83 -13.04 21.32
N VAL A 199 -3.25 -12.41 20.23
CA VAL A 199 -2.49 -11.39 19.51
C VAL A 199 -3.36 -10.15 19.35
N ARG A 200 -2.94 -9.04 19.95
CA ARG A 200 -3.55 -7.74 19.75
C ARG A 200 -3.06 -7.13 18.44
N MET A 201 -3.98 -6.72 17.58
CA MET A 201 -3.65 -6.05 16.33
C MET A 201 -3.63 -4.54 16.56
N SER A 202 -2.45 -3.91 16.51
CA SER A 202 -2.31 -2.46 16.63
C SER A 202 -2.16 -1.81 15.25
N ALA A 203 -2.73 -0.63 15.05
CA ALA A 203 -2.44 0.15 13.85
C ALA A 203 -1.08 0.84 13.99
N SER A 204 -0.19 0.58 13.03
CA SER A 204 1.16 1.17 12.91
C SER A 204 1.17 2.35 11.94
N ARG A 205 2.34 2.99 11.84
CA ARG A 205 2.63 4.09 10.91
C ARG A 205 2.29 3.71 9.47
N GLY A 206 1.55 4.56 8.78
CA GLY A 206 1.13 4.34 7.39
C GLY A 206 -0.09 3.43 7.21
N GLY A 207 -0.79 3.07 8.30
CA GLY A 207 -1.99 2.23 8.23
C GLY A 207 -1.68 0.73 8.17
N ALA A 208 -0.40 0.33 8.17
CA ALA A 208 0.00 -1.05 8.38
C ALA A 208 -0.48 -1.52 9.74
N VAL A 209 -0.98 -2.75 9.85
CA VAL A 209 -1.35 -3.34 11.13
C VAL A 209 -0.11 -4.07 11.67
N LYS A 210 0.05 -4.18 12.99
CA LYS A 210 1.10 -4.95 13.64
C LYS A 210 0.49 -5.86 14.70
N GLY A 211 0.87 -7.14 14.71
CA GLY A 211 0.48 -8.03 15.80
C GLY A 211 1.44 -7.91 16.99
N ILE A 212 0.86 -7.87 18.19
CA ILE A 212 1.59 -7.92 19.45
C ILE A 212 1.01 -9.09 20.24
N VAL A 213 1.83 -10.09 20.55
CA VAL A 213 1.39 -11.22 21.40
C VAL A 213 1.09 -10.67 22.79
N GLU A 214 -0.11 -10.95 23.29
CA GLU A 214 -0.46 -10.63 24.66
C GLU A 214 0.21 -11.66 25.59
N PRO A 215 1.16 -11.24 26.44
CA PRO A 215 1.92 -12.16 27.27
C PRO A 215 1.00 -12.91 28.23
N ASP A 216 1.31 -14.19 28.44
CA ASP A 216 0.58 -15.06 29.37
C ASP A 216 -0.95 -15.01 29.19
N SER A 217 -1.42 -14.84 27.95
CA SER A 217 -2.83 -14.71 27.59
C SER A 217 -3.17 -15.67 26.45
N TYR A 218 -4.07 -16.61 26.74
CA TYR A 218 -4.43 -17.69 25.84
C TYR A 218 -5.94 -17.83 25.69
N VAL A 219 -6.37 -18.27 24.51
CA VAL A 219 -7.77 -18.61 24.25
C VAL A 219 -7.87 -20.12 24.11
N GLN A 220 -8.68 -20.76 24.95
CA GLN A 220 -8.91 -22.20 24.93
C GLN A 220 -10.26 -22.52 24.31
N VAL A 221 -10.28 -23.42 23.33
CA VAL A 221 -11.51 -23.87 22.67
C VAL A 221 -12.33 -24.75 23.62
N MET A 222 -13.58 -24.39 23.87
CA MET A 222 -14.43 -25.09 24.86
C MET A 222 -15.31 -26.17 24.22
N GLN A 223 -15.65 -26.02 22.95
CA GLN A 223 -16.43 -26.98 22.17
C GLN A 223 -15.88 -27.06 20.74
N GLU A 224 -16.13 -28.17 20.05
CA GLU A 224 -15.70 -28.35 18.66
C GLU A 224 -16.22 -27.24 17.75
N ALA A 225 -15.42 -26.90 16.74
CA ALA A 225 -15.79 -25.84 15.81
C ALA A 225 -16.96 -26.28 14.92
N ALA A 226 -18.00 -25.45 14.85
CA ALA A 226 -19.17 -25.63 14.01
C ALA A 226 -19.36 -24.39 13.12
N ALA A 227 -19.59 -24.60 11.83
CA ALA A 227 -19.78 -23.52 10.84
C ALA A 227 -18.66 -22.44 10.87
N GLY A 228 -17.40 -22.88 11.01
CA GLY A 228 -16.24 -21.98 11.04
C GLY A 228 -16.10 -21.14 12.31
N LYS A 229 -16.88 -21.43 13.37
CA LYS A 229 -16.77 -20.79 14.68
C LYS A 229 -16.62 -21.80 15.81
N ALA A 230 -15.99 -21.42 16.91
CA ALA A 230 -15.96 -22.22 18.14
C ALA A 230 -16.12 -21.34 19.39
N PRO A 231 -16.95 -21.75 20.36
CA PRO A 231 -16.99 -21.10 21.66
C PRO A 231 -15.67 -21.39 22.39
N ALA A 232 -15.13 -20.36 23.04
CA ALA A 232 -13.84 -20.41 23.67
C ALA A 232 -13.81 -19.62 24.99
N LYS A 233 -12.78 -19.87 25.79
CA LYS A 233 -12.54 -19.21 27.07
C LYS A 233 -11.18 -18.53 27.03
N LEU A 234 -11.14 -17.26 27.39
CA LEU A 234 -9.91 -16.52 27.57
C LEU A 234 -9.35 -16.78 28.97
N ALA A 235 -8.08 -17.15 29.04
CA ALA A 235 -7.31 -17.30 30.26
C ALA A 235 -6.10 -16.38 30.18
N TYR A 236 -5.91 -15.53 31.19
CA TYR A 236 -4.86 -14.51 31.17
C TYR A 236 -4.25 -14.32 32.56
N ARG A 237 -2.98 -13.92 32.60
CA ARG A 237 -2.26 -13.58 33.85
C ARG A 237 -2.64 -12.22 34.41
N SER A 238 -2.79 -11.25 33.51
CA SER A 238 -3.05 -9.85 33.87
C SER A 238 -4.22 -9.74 34.84
N ARG A 239 -4.20 -8.74 35.71
CA ARG A 239 -5.35 -8.43 36.56
C ARG A 239 -6.61 -8.13 35.74
N PHE A 240 -6.43 -7.59 34.54
CA PHE A 240 -7.52 -7.14 33.67
C PHE A 240 -7.60 -7.97 32.41
N ASN A 241 -8.83 -8.18 31.96
CA ASN A 241 -9.09 -8.88 30.72
C ASN A 241 -8.50 -8.08 29.54
N PRO A 242 -7.56 -8.64 28.77
CA PRO A 242 -6.88 -7.91 27.70
C PRO A 242 -7.85 -7.42 26.61
N LEU A 243 -9.01 -8.06 26.43
CA LEU A 243 -10.03 -7.64 25.45
C LEU A 243 -10.77 -6.35 25.85
N THR A 244 -10.73 -5.97 27.13
CA THR A 244 -11.31 -4.71 27.61
C THR A 244 -10.41 -3.51 27.33
N GLN A 245 -9.12 -3.74 27.04
CA GLN A 245 -8.20 -2.68 26.67
C GLN A 245 -8.55 -2.19 25.25
N GLN A 246 -9.34 -1.13 25.18
CA GLN A 246 -9.74 -0.51 23.92
C GLN A 246 -8.51 0.06 23.22
N GLY A 247 -8.30 -0.21 21.92
CA GLY A 247 -7.32 0.55 21.13
C GLY A 247 -6.53 -0.19 20.06
N GLY A 248 -7.08 -1.24 19.45
CA GLY A 248 -6.47 -1.93 18.31
C GLY A 248 -7.48 -2.21 17.19
N ALA A 249 -7.01 -2.71 16.06
CA ALA A 249 -7.80 -3.23 14.95
C ALA A 249 -8.49 -4.58 15.28
N GLY A 250 -8.66 -4.90 16.57
CA GLY A 250 -9.21 -6.15 17.10
C GLY A 250 -8.15 -7.10 17.64
N PHE A 251 -8.62 -8.28 18.06
CA PHE A 251 -7.79 -9.36 18.55
C PHE A 251 -7.87 -10.56 17.59
N ARG A 252 -6.70 -11.11 17.29
CA ARG A 252 -6.54 -12.38 16.59
C ARG A 252 -5.93 -13.37 17.57
N CYS A 253 -6.00 -14.64 17.26
CA CYS A 253 -5.31 -15.66 18.03
C CYS A 253 -4.75 -16.72 17.09
N VAL A 254 -3.59 -17.28 17.41
CA VAL A 254 -2.92 -18.29 16.60
C VAL A 254 -2.81 -19.59 17.38
N LYS A 255 -3.24 -20.70 16.79
CA LYS A 255 -3.21 -22.03 17.44
C LYS A 255 -1.77 -22.36 17.81
N LEU A 256 -1.59 -22.77 19.06
CA LEU A 256 -0.32 -23.25 19.58
C LEU A 256 -0.23 -24.78 19.40
N PRO A 257 0.97 -25.32 19.17
CA PRO A 257 1.20 -26.77 19.07
C PRO A 257 1.27 -27.38 20.48
N THR A 258 0.19 -27.22 21.25
CA THR A 258 0.10 -27.76 22.61
C THR A 258 -0.22 -29.25 22.59
N SER A 259 0.20 -29.96 23.63
CA SER A 259 -0.02 -31.40 23.75
C SER A 259 -0.42 -31.80 25.18
N SER A 260 -0.69 -33.09 25.38
CA SER A 260 -0.90 -33.66 26.70
C SER A 260 0.44 -34.09 27.29
N GLY A 261 0.80 -33.54 28.45
CA GLY A 261 2.07 -33.85 29.10
C GLY A 261 2.20 -33.24 30.49
N PRO A 262 3.28 -33.56 31.24
CA PRO A 262 3.53 -32.91 32.51
C PRO A 262 3.80 -31.42 32.29
N LEU A 263 3.30 -30.58 33.20
CA LEU A 263 3.69 -29.18 33.30
C LEU A 263 5.20 -29.12 33.55
N ARG A 264 5.90 -28.37 32.71
CA ARG A 264 7.29 -27.98 32.93
C ARG A 264 7.35 -26.46 32.94
N LEU A 265 7.50 -25.87 34.11
CA LEU A 265 7.52 -24.42 34.29
C LEU A 265 8.83 -23.99 34.94
N ARG A 266 9.47 -22.96 34.39
CA ARG A 266 10.60 -22.28 35.01
C ARG A 266 10.20 -20.85 35.31
N ILE A 267 10.28 -20.48 36.58
CA ILE A 267 9.98 -19.12 37.02
C ILE A 267 11.30 -18.39 37.25
N LEU A 268 11.49 -17.27 36.56
CA LEU A 268 12.68 -16.44 36.65
C LEU A 268 12.43 -15.21 37.50
N ASP A 269 13.44 -14.77 38.24
CA ASP A 269 13.46 -13.50 38.96
C ASP A 269 13.77 -12.32 38.01
N GLU A 270 13.87 -11.11 38.58
CA GLU A 270 14.21 -9.89 37.85
C GLU A 270 15.61 -9.92 37.21
N LYS A 271 16.50 -10.80 37.69
CA LYS A 271 17.86 -10.99 37.18
C LYS A 271 17.94 -12.13 36.16
N GLY A 272 16.80 -12.73 35.81
CA GLY A 272 16.73 -13.88 34.92
C GLY A 272 17.22 -15.19 35.55
N GLN A 273 17.39 -15.23 36.88
CA GLN A 273 17.80 -16.42 37.61
C GLN A 273 16.57 -17.24 38.04
N PRO A 274 16.63 -18.58 38.03
CA PRO A 274 15.53 -19.40 38.52
C PRO A 274 15.24 -19.16 40.01
N HIS A 275 13.96 -19.05 40.36
CA HIS A 275 13.55 -19.05 41.76
C HIS A 275 13.82 -20.43 42.39
N SER A 276 14.75 -20.49 43.33
CA SER A 276 15.20 -21.75 43.92
C SER A 276 14.63 -22.05 45.31
N LYS A 277 14.03 -21.07 46.01
CA LYS A 277 13.51 -21.23 47.38
C LYS A 277 12.25 -20.37 47.60
N ALA A 278 11.34 -20.85 48.47
CA ALA A 278 10.11 -20.19 48.96
C ALA A 278 8.86 -20.16 48.06
N LEU A 279 8.94 -20.57 46.79
CA LEU A 279 7.74 -20.67 45.93
C LEU A 279 7.16 -22.08 45.91
N GLN A 280 5.85 -22.15 46.08
CA GLN A 280 5.06 -23.35 45.81
C GLN A 280 4.11 -23.01 44.66
N ILE A 281 3.98 -23.90 43.69
CA ILE A 281 2.94 -23.76 42.67
C ILE A 281 1.84 -24.77 42.91
N ARG A 282 0.60 -24.33 42.72
CA ARG A 282 -0.60 -25.17 42.74
C ARG A 282 -1.15 -25.22 41.33
N VAL A 283 -1.36 -26.41 40.79
CA VAL A 283 -1.69 -26.62 39.38
C VAL A 283 -3.04 -27.28 39.25
N HIS A 284 -3.89 -26.74 38.38
CA HIS A 284 -5.23 -27.25 38.10
C HIS A 284 -5.45 -27.43 36.58
N SER A 285 -6.31 -28.37 36.18
CA SER A 285 -6.58 -28.69 34.78
C SER A 285 -7.56 -27.72 34.08
N GLU A 286 -8.60 -27.26 34.78
CA GLU A 286 -9.71 -26.54 34.13
C GLU A 286 -9.86 -25.04 34.42
N SER A 287 -9.44 -24.56 35.60
CA SER A 287 -9.59 -23.15 35.98
C SER A 287 -8.69 -22.75 37.14
N PHE A 288 -8.59 -21.44 37.40
CA PHE A 288 -7.96 -20.92 38.61
C PHE A 288 -8.89 -21.09 39.81
N GLN A 289 -8.50 -21.94 40.76
CA GLN A 289 -9.28 -22.20 41.96
C GLN A 289 -9.18 -21.06 42.99
N THR A 290 -10.24 -20.88 43.78
CA THR A 290 -10.25 -20.02 44.97
C THR A 290 -10.14 -20.87 46.22
N GLY A 291 -9.10 -20.66 47.02
CA GLY A 291 -8.86 -21.45 48.24
C GLY A 291 -8.03 -22.71 47.97
N GLU A 292 -8.26 -23.75 48.76
CA GLU A 292 -7.62 -25.05 48.57
C GLU A 292 -8.59 -25.98 47.83
N SER A 293 -8.13 -26.57 46.73
CA SER A 293 -8.88 -27.62 46.03
C SER A 293 -8.15 -28.95 46.16
N PRO A 294 -8.83 -30.06 46.47
CA PRO A 294 -8.21 -31.39 46.50
C PRO A 294 -7.72 -31.84 45.11
N GLU A 295 -8.20 -31.18 44.04
CA GLU A 295 -7.79 -31.47 42.67
C GLU A 295 -6.50 -30.74 42.28
N GLU A 296 -6.08 -29.73 43.04
CA GLU A 296 -4.81 -29.03 42.80
C GLU A 296 -3.62 -29.94 43.10
N GLU A 297 -2.69 -30.01 42.15
CA GLU A 297 -1.39 -30.60 42.40
C GLU A 297 -0.42 -29.55 42.95
N VAL A 298 0.18 -29.85 44.09
CA VAL A 298 1.26 -29.05 44.66
C VAL A 298 2.59 -29.49 44.05
N VAL A 299 3.28 -28.55 43.39
CA VAL A 299 4.58 -28.79 42.78
C VAL A 299 5.63 -27.88 43.41
N SER A 300 6.76 -28.48 43.78
CA SER A 300 7.96 -27.80 44.28
C SER A 300 9.03 -27.77 43.18
N PRO A 301 9.92 -26.76 43.18
CA PRO A 301 10.98 -26.71 42.20
C PRO A 301 12.02 -27.80 42.47
N ASP A 302 12.62 -28.32 41.41
CA ASP A 302 13.82 -29.17 41.50
C ASP A 302 15.08 -28.35 41.84
N ALA A 303 16.23 -29.02 41.95
CA ALA A 303 17.51 -28.36 42.23
C ALA A 303 17.92 -27.33 41.16
N ALA A 304 17.37 -27.39 39.95
CA ALA A 304 17.61 -26.46 38.85
C ALA A 304 16.54 -25.34 38.76
N GLY A 305 15.61 -25.26 39.72
CA GLY A 305 14.53 -24.27 39.74
C GLY A 305 13.42 -24.56 38.72
N MET A 306 13.27 -25.81 38.25
CA MET A 306 12.19 -26.23 37.37
C MET A 306 11.06 -26.88 38.17
N PHE A 307 9.84 -26.44 37.93
CA PHE A 307 8.64 -27.05 38.47
C PHE A 307 8.11 -28.07 37.46
N VAL A 308 8.09 -29.34 37.88
CA VAL A 308 7.61 -30.45 37.04
C VAL A 308 6.45 -31.16 37.73
N SER A 309 5.28 -31.16 37.10
CA SER A 309 4.13 -31.91 37.64
C SER A 309 4.29 -33.41 37.40
N ARG A 310 3.68 -34.20 38.29
CA ARG A 310 3.53 -35.65 38.14
C ARG A 310 2.34 -35.99 37.25
N ARG A 311 1.27 -35.19 37.31
CA ARG A 311 0.09 -35.37 36.45
C ARG A 311 0.36 -34.80 35.07
N ALA A 312 -0.22 -35.43 34.06
CA ALA A 312 -0.30 -34.86 32.71
C ALA A 312 -1.50 -33.91 32.62
N TYR A 313 -1.30 -32.77 31.98
CA TYR A 313 -2.31 -31.77 31.68
C TYR A 313 -2.54 -31.71 30.18
N GLN A 314 -3.80 -31.57 29.77
CA GLN A 314 -4.16 -31.51 28.35
C GLN A 314 -4.09 -30.07 27.86
N ASN A 315 -3.11 -29.78 27.00
CA ASN A 315 -2.88 -28.53 26.29
C ASN A 315 -2.55 -27.28 27.13
N MET A 316 -3.20 -27.10 28.28
CA MET A 316 -2.99 -25.99 29.19
C MET A 316 -3.13 -26.44 30.63
N ALA A 317 -2.37 -25.80 31.52
CA ALA A 317 -2.55 -25.90 32.97
C ALA A 317 -2.80 -24.52 33.57
N TYR A 318 -3.62 -24.47 34.61
CA TYR A 318 -3.92 -23.26 35.37
C TYR A 318 -3.06 -23.27 36.64
N VAL A 319 -2.02 -22.45 36.64
CA VAL A 319 -1.03 -22.42 37.72
C VAL A 319 -1.30 -21.23 38.64
N ARG A 320 -1.35 -21.49 39.94
CA ARG A 320 -1.30 -20.46 40.99
C ARG A 320 0.06 -20.51 41.66
N VAL A 321 0.74 -19.38 41.68
CA VAL A 321 2.01 -19.24 42.39
C VAL A 321 1.71 -18.69 43.78
N VAL A 322 2.12 -19.41 44.82
CA VAL A 322 1.87 -19.04 46.22
C VAL A 322 3.18 -18.98 47.00
N THR A 323 3.24 -18.05 47.95
CA THR A 323 4.31 -17.94 48.95
C THR A 323 3.68 -17.82 50.33
N GLY A 324 3.87 -18.83 51.18
CA GLY A 324 3.14 -18.96 52.44
C GLY A 324 1.61 -18.96 52.22
N ALA A 325 0.91 -17.99 52.80
CA ALA A 325 -0.54 -17.83 52.68
C ALA A 325 -0.97 -16.94 51.50
N SER A 326 -0.04 -16.25 50.84
CA SER A 326 -0.36 -15.25 49.81
C SER A 326 -0.23 -15.84 48.41
N GLN A 327 -1.22 -15.56 47.56
CA GLN A 327 -1.14 -15.86 46.13
C GLN A 327 -0.43 -14.71 45.41
N LEU A 328 0.68 -15.02 44.75
CA LEU A 328 1.49 -14.06 43.99
C LEU A 328 0.93 -13.82 42.59
N ALA A 329 0.60 -14.91 41.88
CA ALA A 329 0.17 -14.82 40.49
C ALA A 329 -0.74 -15.98 40.08
N ARG A 330 -1.47 -15.75 38.99
CA ARG A 330 -2.23 -16.76 38.23
C ARG A 330 -1.63 -16.82 36.83
N LEU A 331 -1.17 -17.98 36.42
CA LEU A 331 -0.48 -18.18 35.16
C LEU A 331 -1.21 -19.27 34.37
N PRO A 332 -1.86 -18.94 33.26
CA PRO A 332 -2.21 -19.97 32.29
C PRO A 332 -0.93 -20.44 31.61
N VAL A 333 -0.67 -21.73 31.58
CA VAL A 333 0.57 -22.29 31.02
C VAL A 333 0.22 -23.29 29.92
N ALA A 334 0.53 -22.91 28.68
CA ALA A 334 0.45 -23.83 27.54
C ALA A 334 1.46 -24.98 27.71
N ILE A 335 1.01 -26.22 27.50
CA ILE A 335 1.79 -27.44 27.65
C ILE A 335 2.42 -27.80 26.30
N PHE A 336 3.74 -27.87 26.28
CA PHE A 336 4.52 -28.31 25.14
C PHE A 336 5.30 -29.58 25.51
N GLU A 337 5.48 -30.49 24.55
CA GLU A 337 6.09 -31.80 24.79
C GLU A 337 7.58 -31.72 25.19
N ASP A 338 8.28 -30.77 24.59
CA ASP A 338 9.73 -30.74 24.45
C ASP A 338 10.38 -29.47 25.04
N ARG A 339 9.58 -28.53 25.57
CA ARG A 339 10.10 -27.30 26.17
C ARG A 339 9.38 -26.87 27.45
N PRO A 340 10.12 -26.35 28.45
CA PRO A 340 9.50 -25.71 29.60
C PRO A 340 8.93 -24.34 29.22
N ALA A 341 7.79 -23.99 29.81
CA ALA A 341 7.32 -22.61 29.84
C ALA A 341 8.25 -21.79 30.75
N VAL A 342 8.61 -20.58 30.33
CA VAL A 342 9.47 -19.69 31.10
C VAL A 342 8.71 -18.41 31.38
N VAL A 343 8.54 -18.08 32.66
CA VAL A 343 7.78 -16.91 33.11
C VAL A 343 8.63 -16.10 34.08
N SER A 344 8.72 -14.79 33.88
CA SER A 344 9.34 -13.91 34.87
C SER A 344 8.30 -13.46 35.90
N LEU A 345 8.64 -13.58 37.18
CA LEU A 345 7.76 -13.27 38.31
C LEU A 345 8.56 -12.67 39.46
N LYS A 346 8.01 -11.65 40.10
CA LYS A 346 8.56 -11.09 41.35
C LYS A 346 7.98 -11.81 42.58
N ILE A 347 8.81 -12.07 43.59
CA ILE A 347 8.41 -12.83 44.80
C ILE A 347 7.42 -12.04 45.66
N ASP A 348 7.54 -10.71 45.67
CA ASP A 348 6.63 -9.85 46.43
C ASP A 348 5.38 -9.54 45.60
N ALA A 349 4.20 -9.84 46.16
CA ALA A 349 2.91 -9.62 45.49
C ALA A 349 2.70 -8.14 45.14
N ALA A 350 3.10 -7.24 46.04
CA ALA A 350 3.01 -5.81 45.79
C ALA A 350 3.99 -5.36 44.68
N ALA A 351 5.21 -5.90 44.67
CA ALA A 351 6.18 -5.65 43.59
C ALA A 351 5.72 -6.22 42.23
N GLU A 352 5.06 -7.38 42.20
CA GLU A 352 4.50 -7.98 40.99
C GLU A 352 3.34 -7.14 40.43
N GLU A 353 2.40 -6.73 41.28
CA GLU A 353 1.33 -5.81 40.89
C GLU A 353 1.89 -4.50 40.35
N LEU A 354 2.87 -3.92 41.03
CA LEU A 354 3.59 -2.73 40.56
C LEU A 354 4.27 -2.98 39.20
N GLY A 355 4.83 -4.16 39.00
CA GLY A 355 5.45 -4.57 37.73
C GLY A 355 4.45 -4.57 36.57
N GLN A 356 3.25 -5.11 36.77
CA GLN A 356 2.19 -5.14 35.77
C GLN A 356 1.69 -3.72 35.43
N LEU A 357 1.53 -2.86 36.44
CA LEU A 357 1.15 -1.46 36.23
C LEU A 357 2.25 -0.67 35.49
N LEU A 358 3.53 -0.93 35.76
CA LEU A 358 4.65 -0.33 35.04
C LEU A 358 4.71 -0.79 33.58
N GLU A 359 4.41 -2.05 33.31
CA GLU A 359 4.31 -2.57 31.94
C GLU A 359 3.13 -1.93 31.20
N ALA A 360 1.96 -1.81 31.84
CA ALA A 360 0.81 -1.11 31.30
C ALA A 360 1.14 0.36 30.97
N LYS A 361 1.86 1.06 31.87
CA LYS A 361 2.39 2.41 31.62
C LYS A 361 3.31 2.42 30.40
N ARG A 362 4.28 1.51 30.30
CA ARG A 362 5.23 1.45 29.17
C ARG A 362 4.50 1.25 27.85
N ASN A 363 3.52 0.34 27.82
CA ASN A 363 2.69 0.09 26.65
C ASN A 363 1.89 1.34 26.26
N LEU A 364 1.29 2.04 27.22
CA LEU A 364 0.56 3.28 26.96
C LEU A 364 1.45 4.39 26.39
N LEU A 365 2.67 4.54 26.94
CA LEU A 365 3.66 5.50 26.43
C LEU A 365 4.10 5.16 25.00
N GLN A 366 4.28 3.88 24.70
CA GLN A 366 4.56 3.44 23.33
C GLN A 366 3.43 3.84 22.38
N LEU A 367 2.17 3.63 22.77
CA LEU A 367 1.00 4.04 21.96
C LEU A 367 0.94 5.56 21.74
N HIS A 368 1.28 6.37 22.75
CA HIS A 368 1.37 7.82 22.60
C HIS A 368 2.46 8.22 21.61
N ASN A 369 3.65 7.61 21.73
CA ASN A 369 4.76 7.87 20.83
C ASN A 369 4.45 7.48 19.38
N GLU A 370 3.83 6.32 19.17
CA GLU A 370 3.39 5.85 17.85
C GLU A 370 2.38 6.82 17.22
N ALA A 371 1.36 7.25 17.99
CA ALA A 371 0.39 8.24 17.53
C ALA A 371 1.08 9.56 17.12
N LEU A 372 2.05 10.03 17.91
CA LEU A 372 2.81 11.24 17.58
C LEU A 372 3.60 11.08 16.27
N LEU A 373 4.28 9.95 16.08
CA LEU A 373 5.03 9.65 14.85
C LEU A 373 4.13 9.57 13.61
N VAL A 374 2.92 8.98 13.73
CA VAL A 374 1.91 8.97 12.66
C VAL A 374 1.55 10.41 12.24
N GLN A 375 1.35 11.29 13.22
CA GLN A 375 1.00 12.69 12.97
C GLN A 375 2.16 13.48 12.35
N LEU A 376 3.41 13.13 12.66
CA LEU A 376 4.59 13.69 12.01
C LEU A 376 4.63 13.34 10.52
N GLU A 377 4.40 12.07 10.16
CA GLU A 377 4.41 11.64 8.75
C GLU A 377 3.27 12.29 7.96
N ARG A 378 2.05 12.31 8.51
CA ARG A 378 0.89 12.92 7.85
C ARG A 378 1.09 14.40 7.51
N LEU A 379 1.81 15.15 8.36
CA LEU A 379 2.14 16.54 8.02
C LEU A 379 3.16 16.61 6.90
N LYS A 380 4.18 15.74 6.89
CA LYS A 380 5.18 15.68 5.81
C LYS A 380 4.50 15.38 4.46
N GLU A 381 3.53 14.47 4.44
CA GLU A 381 2.70 14.18 3.27
C GLU A 381 1.90 15.41 2.83
N THR A 382 1.28 16.11 3.78
CA THR A 382 0.57 17.38 3.52
C THR A 382 1.50 18.42 2.88
N SER A 383 2.70 18.62 3.45
CA SER A 383 3.72 19.53 2.89
C SER A 383 4.19 19.09 1.50
N THR A 384 4.24 17.78 1.23
CA THR A 384 4.59 17.25 -0.10
C THR A 384 3.50 17.56 -1.12
N LEU A 385 2.22 17.46 -0.75
CA LEU A 385 1.09 17.85 -1.61
C LEU A 385 1.10 19.35 -1.91
N MET A 386 1.42 20.18 -0.90
CA MET A 386 1.61 21.63 -1.08
C MET A 386 2.75 21.93 -2.07
N GLY A 387 3.89 21.26 -1.94
CA GLY A 387 5.02 21.42 -2.86
C GLY A 387 4.71 21.02 -4.31
N LYS A 388 3.63 20.27 -4.55
CA LYS A 388 3.13 19.85 -5.88
C LYS A 388 1.96 20.70 -6.39
N ASP A 389 1.65 21.84 -5.75
CA ASP A 389 0.50 22.72 -6.05
C ASP A 389 -0.88 22.01 -6.02
N LYS A 390 -0.98 20.90 -5.27
CA LYS A 390 -2.22 20.12 -5.06
C LYS A 390 -2.93 20.61 -3.79
N LEU A 391 -3.32 21.89 -3.77
CA LEU A 391 -3.83 22.56 -2.57
C LEU A 391 -5.10 21.93 -2.00
N GLU A 392 -6.04 21.50 -2.84
CA GLU A 392 -7.28 20.85 -2.40
C GLU A 392 -7.03 19.48 -1.77
N GLU A 393 -6.16 18.67 -2.38
CA GLU A 393 -5.73 17.38 -1.82
C GLU A 393 -5.01 17.58 -0.48
N ALA A 394 -4.12 18.58 -0.39
CA ALA A 394 -3.43 18.94 0.84
C ALA A 394 -4.42 19.35 1.95
N LEU A 395 -5.41 20.19 1.62
CA LEU A 395 -6.45 20.63 2.55
C LEU A 395 -7.27 19.45 3.08
N ASN A 396 -7.71 18.56 2.19
CA ASN A 396 -8.46 17.37 2.55
C ASN A 396 -7.61 16.44 3.44
N HIS A 397 -6.35 16.23 3.07
CA HIS A 397 -5.41 15.43 3.85
C HIS A 397 -5.16 16.00 5.25
N ALA A 398 -5.00 17.32 5.37
CA ALA A 398 -4.85 18.01 6.66
C ALA A 398 -6.10 17.86 7.55
N LYS A 399 -7.30 18.00 6.97
CA LYS A 399 -8.58 17.81 7.68
C LYS A 399 -8.74 16.37 8.21
N VAL A 400 -8.40 15.36 7.40
CA VAL A 400 -8.41 13.95 7.82
C VAL A 400 -7.39 13.71 8.93
N SER A 401 -6.19 14.27 8.81
CA SER A 401 -5.13 14.16 9.81
C SER A 401 -5.54 14.76 11.15
N ARG A 402 -6.20 15.93 11.14
CA ARG A 402 -6.76 16.55 12.36
C ARG A 402 -7.82 15.66 13.01
N ARG A 403 -8.76 15.13 12.23
CA ARG A 403 -9.81 14.23 12.76
C ARG A 403 -9.21 12.98 13.39
N THR A 404 -8.20 12.39 12.75
CA THR A 404 -7.48 11.22 13.27
C THR A 404 -6.78 11.55 14.59
N LEU A 405 -6.11 12.71 14.67
CA LEU A 405 -5.49 13.19 15.90
C LEU A 405 -6.50 13.35 17.04
N GLU A 406 -7.69 13.89 16.76
CA GLU A 406 -8.75 14.05 17.77
C GLU A 406 -9.22 12.70 18.31
N GLN A 407 -9.41 11.72 17.44
CA GLN A 407 -9.77 10.34 17.82
C GLN A 407 -8.68 9.67 18.65
N ASP A 408 -7.41 9.84 18.26
CA ASP A 408 -6.28 9.34 19.03
C ASP A 408 -6.21 9.96 20.42
N VAL A 409 -6.36 11.29 20.53
CA VAL A 409 -6.36 12.00 21.82
C VAL A 409 -7.48 11.50 22.73
N GLU A 410 -8.71 11.37 22.22
CA GLU A 410 -9.85 10.87 23.00
C GLU A 410 -9.60 9.45 23.51
N ARG A 411 -9.20 8.55 22.62
CA ARG A 411 -8.88 7.15 22.95
C ARG A 411 -7.76 7.07 23.98
N LEU A 412 -6.64 7.73 23.74
CA LEU A 412 -5.46 7.69 24.60
C LEU A 412 -5.75 8.31 25.98
N ASN A 413 -6.55 9.38 26.05
CA ASN A 413 -6.98 9.95 27.34
C ASN A 413 -7.87 8.97 28.12
N SER A 414 -8.78 8.26 27.45
CA SER A 414 -9.61 7.25 28.11
C SER A 414 -8.78 6.10 28.71
N GLN A 415 -7.72 5.68 28.02
CA GLN A 415 -6.76 4.68 28.50
C GLN A 415 -5.95 5.22 29.69
N THR A 416 -5.47 6.47 29.60
CA THR A 416 -4.74 7.14 30.69
C THR A 416 -5.60 7.24 31.96
N GLU A 417 -6.87 7.65 31.84
CA GLU A 417 -7.77 7.74 33.00
C GLU A 417 -8.14 6.37 33.57
N SER A 418 -8.24 5.34 32.73
CA SER A 418 -8.44 3.96 33.20
C SER A 418 -7.22 3.48 33.98
N LEU A 419 -6.01 3.63 33.42
CA LEU A 419 -4.76 3.25 34.09
C LEU A 419 -4.54 4.07 35.38
N LYS A 420 -4.93 5.34 35.40
CA LYS A 420 -4.86 6.19 36.60
C LYS A 420 -5.74 5.66 37.73
N LYS A 421 -6.95 5.18 37.43
CA LYS A 421 -7.83 4.52 38.42
C LYS A 421 -7.20 3.22 38.93
N GLU A 422 -6.53 2.47 38.05
CA GLU A 422 -5.86 1.22 38.41
C GLU A 422 -4.61 1.44 39.27
N ILE A 423 -3.82 2.46 38.98
CA ILE A 423 -2.64 2.85 39.77
C ILE A 423 -3.04 3.22 41.20
N GLY A 424 -4.20 3.83 41.42
CA GLY A 424 -4.68 4.15 42.77
C GLY A 424 -3.65 4.93 43.59
N SER A 425 -3.18 4.35 44.69
CA SER A 425 -2.16 4.93 45.59
C SER A 425 -0.72 4.49 45.29
N HIS A 426 -0.48 3.71 44.23
CA HIS A 426 0.87 3.30 43.86
C HIS A 426 1.72 4.49 43.38
N PRO A 427 3.05 4.51 43.66
CA PRO A 427 3.94 5.62 43.30
C PRO A 427 4.34 5.61 41.81
N ILE A 428 3.38 5.42 40.90
CA ILE A 428 3.61 5.43 39.45
C ILE A 428 3.15 6.77 38.88
N SER A 429 4.10 7.54 38.36
CA SER A 429 3.79 8.81 37.71
C SER A 429 3.38 8.61 36.23
N LEU A 430 2.27 9.23 35.85
CA LEU A 430 1.80 9.37 34.46
C LEU A 430 2.15 10.74 33.84
N ALA A 431 3.09 11.49 34.44
CA ALA A 431 3.47 12.83 33.95
C ALA A 431 3.95 12.83 32.48
N GLU A 432 4.66 11.78 32.04
CA GLU A 432 5.07 11.62 30.66
C GLU A 432 3.87 11.53 29.69
N CYS A 433 2.76 10.90 30.11
CA CYS A 433 1.54 10.87 29.29
C CYS A 433 0.95 12.28 29.12
N ALA A 434 1.00 13.10 30.18
CA ALA A 434 0.55 14.50 30.10
C ALA A 434 1.40 15.33 29.12
N GLN A 435 2.71 15.10 29.06
CA GLN A 435 3.58 15.76 28.07
C GLN A 435 3.18 15.45 26.62
N TYR A 436 2.79 14.21 26.34
CA TYR A 436 2.26 13.85 25.02
C TYR A 436 0.92 14.52 24.72
N VAL A 437 0.04 14.66 25.72
CA VAL A 437 -1.24 15.39 25.55
C VAL A 437 -0.97 16.86 25.18
N GLU A 438 0.00 17.51 25.83
CA GLU A 438 0.44 18.86 25.45
C GLU A 438 1.02 18.89 24.03
N ALA A 439 1.86 17.92 23.66
CA ALA A 439 2.39 17.80 22.31
C ALA A 439 1.28 17.63 21.24
N PHE A 440 0.24 16.84 21.54
CA PHE A 440 -0.94 16.69 20.69
C PHE A 440 -1.73 18.00 20.58
N ALA A 441 -1.86 18.77 21.66
CA ALA A 441 -2.53 20.08 21.63
C ALA A 441 -1.79 21.08 20.74
N VAL A 442 -0.45 21.16 20.88
CA VAL A 442 0.40 21.97 19.99
C VAL A 442 0.20 21.52 18.54
N ARG A 443 0.23 20.22 18.28
CA ARG A 443 0.05 19.67 16.92
C ARG A 443 -1.32 19.98 16.33
N LYS A 444 -2.37 19.88 17.13
CA LYS A 444 -3.74 20.24 16.74
C LYS A 444 -3.82 21.71 16.35
N SER A 445 -3.18 22.61 17.10
CA SER A 445 -3.13 24.03 16.78
C SER A 445 -2.40 24.30 15.45
N THR A 446 -1.27 23.61 15.20
CA THR A 446 -0.53 23.69 13.93
C THR A 446 -1.39 23.23 12.75
N LEU A 447 -2.09 22.10 12.89
CA LEU A 447 -2.99 21.59 11.85
C LEU A 447 -4.16 22.54 11.59
N ASN A 448 -4.75 23.14 12.62
CA ASN A 448 -5.82 24.12 12.46
C ASN A 448 -5.36 25.36 11.68
N ARG A 449 -4.18 25.90 12.01
CA ARG A 449 -3.59 27.01 11.26
C ARG A 449 -3.33 26.62 9.80
N LEU A 450 -2.72 25.46 9.58
CA LEU A 450 -2.45 24.98 8.22
C LEU A 450 -3.73 24.78 7.40
N ILE A 451 -4.78 24.22 8.00
CA ILE A 451 -6.09 24.05 7.36
C ILE A 451 -6.68 25.42 6.97
N PHE A 452 -6.56 26.42 7.84
CA PHE A 452 -7.02 27.78 7.55
C PHE A 452 -6.24 28.40 6.37
N ASP A 453 -4.91 28.33 6.41
CA ASP A 453 -4.04 28.87 5.36
C ASP A 453 -4.31 28.18 4.01
N LEU A 454 -4.46 26.85 4.00
CA LEU A 454 -4.81 26.08 2.81
C LEU A 454 -6.21 26.40 2.28
N GLN A 455 -7.18 26.59 3.16
CA GLN A 455 -8.53 26.98 2.76
C GLN A 455 -8.50 28.34 2.06
N GLN A 456 -7.81 29.34 2.62
CA GLN A 456 -7.64 30.64 1.95
C GLN A 456 -6.94 30.51 0.60
N ALA A 457 -5.89 29.70 0.50
CA ALA A 457 -5.17 29.50 -0.76
C ALA A 457 -6.06 28.83 -1.82
N VAL A 458 -6.88 27.85 -1.42
CA VAL A 458 -7.87 27.21 -2.30
C VAL A 458 -8.94 28.22 -2.72
N ASP A 459 -9.46 29.02 -1.79
CA ASP A 459 -10.51 30.02 -2.09
C ASP A 459 -9.98 31.08 -3.07
N VAL A 460 -8.73 31.53 -2.92
CA VAL A 460 -8.07 32.45 -3.85
C VAL A 460 -7.80 31.83 -5.21
N LYS A 461 -7.48 30.53 -5.26
CA LYS A 461 -7.27 29.79 -6.53
C LYS A 461 -8.59 29.54 -7.25
N ASN A 462 -9.67 29.33 -6.50
CA ASN A 462 -11.01 29.05 -6.99
C ASN A 462 -11.90 30.29 -7.09
N ASP A 463 -11.36 31.49 -6.86
CA ASP A 463 -12.08 32.75 -7.03
C ASP A 463 -12.64 32.82 -8.46
N PRO A 464 -13.98 32.85 -8.64
CA PRO A 464 -14.60 32.84 -9.96
C PRO A 464 -14.05 33.93 -10.89
N ALA A 465 -13.72 35.11 -10.35
CA ALA A 465 -13.17 36.20 -11.14
C ALA A 465 -11.78 35.86 -11.69
N ARG A 466 -10.92 35.27 -10.85
CA ARG A 466 -9.57 34.86 -11.25
C ARG A 466 -9.60 33.66 -12.20
N VAL A 467 -10.46 32.68 -11.93
CA VAL A 467 -10.66 31.51 -12.81
C VAL A 467 -11.20 31.94 -14.17
N GLU A 468 -12.16 32.88 -14.21
CA GLU A 468 -12.69 33.43 -15.44
C GLU A 468 -11.63 34.23 -16.20
N GLN A 469 -10.83 35.05 -15.51
CA GLN A 469 -9.70 35.75 -16.10
C GLN A 469 -8.67 34.78 -16.70
N GLU A 470 -8.28 33.74 -15.98
CA GLU A 470 -7.32 32.75 -16.47
C GLU A 470 -7.90 31.95 -17.65
N ARG A 471 -9.19 31.59 -17.60
CA ARG A 471 -9.88 30.92 -18.71
C ARG A 471 -9.94 31.81 -19.94
N LYS A 472 -10.26 33.09 -19.77
CA LYS A 472 -10.30 34.08 -20.85
C LYS A 472 -8.91 34.31 -21.44
N LEU A 473 -7.88 34.43 -20.60
CA LEU A 473 -6.47 34.52 -21.03
C LEU A 473 -6.07 33.30 -21.86
N LYS A 474 -6.34 32.08 -21.36
CA LYS A 474 -6.05 30.83 -22.08
C LYS A 474 -6.81 30.74 -23.40
N SER A 475 -8.08 31.15 -23.42
CA SER A 475 -8.89 31.16 -24.64
C SER A 475 -8.36 32.12 -25.69
N LEU A 476 -7.98 33.35 -25.29
CA LEU A 476 -7.38 34.32 -26.20
C LEU A 476 -6.01 33.85 -26.68
N TYR A 477 -5.19 33.29 -25.80
CA TYR A 477 -3.88 32.75 -26.18
C TYR A 477 -3.99 31.61 -27.18
N ALA A 478 -4.91 30.66 -26.94
CA ALA A 478 -5.21 29.58 -27.89
C ALA A 478 -5.73 30.14 -29.23
N ASN A 479 -6.56 31.18 -29.20
CA ASN A 479 -7.03 31.85 -30.41
C ASN A 479 -5.89 32.53 -31.18
N ALA A 480 -4.96 33.20 -30.50
CA ALA A 480 -3.78 33.78 -31.12
C ALA A 480 -2.90 32.72 -31.78
N GLN A 481 -2.67 31.58 -31.11
CA GLN A 481 -1.93 30.45 -31.67
C GLN A 481 -2.64 29.81 -32.87
N LEU A 482 -3.97 29.74 -32.86
CA LEU A 482 -4.75 29.28 -33.99
C LEU A 482 -4.56 30.20 -35.21
N HIS A 483 -4.64 31.53 -35.00
CA HIS A 483 -4.35 32.49 -36.06
C HIS A 483 -2.91 32.37 -36.58
N GLU A 484 -1.91 32.16 -35.71
CA GLU A 484 -0.54 31.90 -36.17
C GLU A 484 -0.44 30.64 -37.03
N THR A 485 -1.09 29.56 -36.62
CA THR A 485 -1.08 28.27 -37.32
C THR A 485 -1.76 28.36 -38.69
N ASN A 486 -2.81 29.18 -38.80
CA ASN A 486 -3.51 29.48 -40.05
C ASN A 486 -2.79 30.55 -40.89
N PHE A 487 -1.65 31.06 -40.41
CA PHE A 487 -0.91 32.17 -41.00
C PHE A 487 -1.75 33.45 -41.15
N ASP A 488 -2.68 33.72 -40.24
CA ASP A 488 -3.46 34.97 -40.16
C ASP A 488 -2.82 35.93 -39.15
N LEU A 489 -1.61 36.39 -39.49
CA LEU A 489 -0.69 36.99 -38.51
C LEU A 489 -1.13 38.36 -38.00
N ASP A 490 -1.83 39.14 -38.81
CA ASP A 490 -2.42 40.40 -38.36
C ASP A 490 -3.44 40.17 -37.24
N GLU A 491 -4.26 39.12 -37.35
CA GLU A 491 -5.23 38.77 -36.31
C GLU A 491 -4.54 38.17 -35.08
N ALA A 492 -3.51 37.33 -35.27
CA ALA A 492 -2.70 36.83 -34.15
C ALA A 492 -2.07 37.98 -33.33
N ILE A 493 -1.45 38.96 -34.00
CA ILE A 493 -0.87 40.15 -33.36
C ILE A 493 -1.94 40.93 -32.59
N LYS A 494 -3.11 41.17 -33.18
CA LYS A 494 -4.22 41.86 -32.50
C LYS A 494 -4.68 41.12 -31.24
N VAL A 495 -4.80 39.79 -31.29
CA VAL A 495 -5.21 38.99 -30.13
C VAL A 495 -4.14 39.05 -29.02
N TYR A 496 -2.84 39.00 -29.37
CA TYR A 496 -1.78 39.17 -28.37
C TYR A 496 -1.73 40.58 -27.76
N GLU A 497 -1.96 41.63 -28.56
CA GLU A 497 -2.10 43.00 -28.05
C GLU A 497 -3.31 43.13 -27.14
N GLN A 498 -4.43 42.50 -27.49
CA GLN A 498 -5.62 42.42 -26.64
C GLN A 498 -5.30 41.74 -25.32
N ILE A 499 -4.55 40.63 -25.33
CA ILE A 499 -4.12 39.97 -24.10
C ILE A 499 -3.28 40.91 -23.23
N GLN A 500 -2.29 41.61 -23.80
CA GLN A 500 -1.49 42.57 -23.03
C GLN A 500 -2.32 43.72 -22.46
N LYS A 501 -3.32 44.18 -23.20
CA LYS A 501 -4.23 45.26 -22.78
C LYS A 501 -5.15 44.82 -21.64
N GLU A 502 -5.70 43.62 -21.72
CA GLU A 502 -6.68 43.10 -20.74
C GLU A 502 -6.03 42.48 -19.49
N PHE A 503 -4.85 41.86 -19.63
CA PHE A 503 -4.20 41.08 -18.56
C PHE A 503 -2.80 41.58 -18.18
N GLY A 504 -2.35 42.69 -18.75
CA GLY A 504 -1.03 43.26 -18.52
C GLY A 504 0.09 42.54 -19.26
N ALA A 505 1.33 43.01 -19.07
CA ALA A 505 2.50 42.45 -19.73
C ALA A 505 2.86 41.06 -19.18
N GLN A 506 2.60 40.02 -19.97
CA GLN A 506 3.06 38.66 -19.70
C GLN A 506 4.36 38.41 -20.47
N PRO A 507 5.50 38.11 -19.81
CA PRO A 507 6.82 38.08 -20.47
C PRO A 507 6.90 37.21 -21.74
N GLN A 508 6.24 36.04 -21.72
CA GLN A 508 6.21 35.12 -22.86
C GLN A 508 5.40 35.69 -24.05
N ILE A 509 4.26 36.33 -23.75
CA ILE A 509 3.39 36.94 -24.76
C ILE A 509 4.06 38.17 -25.36
N THR A 510 4.69 39.01 -24.53
CA THR A 510 5.47 40.17 -24.99
C THR A 510 6.58 39.75 -25.94
N LYS A 511 7.38 38.77 -25.54
CA LYS A 511 8.45 38.24 -26.39
C LYS A 511 7.93 37.70 -27.72
N ARG A 512 6.84 36.92 -27.71
CA ARG A 512 6.26 36.37 -28.95
C ARG A 512 5.67 37.45 -29.85
N LEU A 513 4.97 38.42 -29.26
CA LEU A 513 4.39 39.56 -29.97
C LEU A 513 5.47 40.42 -30.66
N GLU A 514 6.57 40.74 -29.96
CA GLU A 514 7.70 41.49 -30.51
C GLU A 514 8.37 40.73 -31.66
N GLN A 515 8.58 39.43 -31.48
CA GLN A 515 9.12 38.55 -32.52
C GLN A 515 8.21 38.56 -33.76
N LEU A 516 6.90 38.32 -33.58
CA LEU A 516 5.93 38.33 -34.67
C LEU A 516 5.90 39.69 -35.38
N LYS A 517 5.89 40.81 -34.65
CA LYS A 517 5.92 42.15 -35.24
C LYS A 517 7.18 42.41 -36.06
N THR A 518 8.33 41.92 -35.59
CA THR A 518 9.61 42.07 -36.29
C THR A 518 9.64 41.22 -37.55
N GLU A 519 9.23 39.96 -37.46
CA GLU A 519 9.16 39.04 -38.60
C GLU A 519 8.11 39.50 -39.63
N TRP A 520 7.02 40.13 -39.17
CA TRP A 520 5.92 40.60 -40.00
C TRP A 520 6.11 42.01 -40.58
N ALA A 521 7.20 42.70 -40.27
CA ALA A 521 7.44 44.06 -40.76
C ALA A 521 7.56 44.13 -42.30
N ILE A 522 6.88 45.09 -42.92
CA ILE A 522 6.99 45.39 -44.36
C ILE A 522 8.31 46.14 -44.60
N LYS A 523 9.04 45.73 -45.64
CA LYS A 523 10.38 46.28 -45.96
C LYS A 523 10.34 47.37 -47.03
N ASP A 524 9.53 47.17 -48.06
CA ASP A 524 9.34 48.09 -49.18
C ASP A 524 7.96 47.88 -49.83
N ASP A 525 7.60 48.72 -50.81
CA ASP A 525 6.30 48.67 -51.48
C ASP A 525 6.12 47.44 -52.36
N ALA A 526 7.20 46.88 -52.92
CA ALA A 526 7.14 45.65 -53.70
C ALA A 526 6.81 44.45 -52.80
N HIS A 527 7.44 44.36 -51.63
CA HIS A 527 7.14 43.38 -50.60
C HIS A 527 5.68 43.51 -50.12
N ARG A 528 5.20 44.74 -49.87
CA ARG A 528 3.79 45.00 -49.53
C ARG A 528 2.86 44.44 -50.61
N ALA A 529 3.08 44.80 -51.88
CA ALA A 529 2.24 44.37 -52.99
C ALA A 529 2.23 42.84 -53.17
N ALA A 530 3.39 42.19 -53.02
CA ALA A 530 3.51 40.74 -53.08
C ALA A 530 2.72 40.06 -51.94
N ARG A 531 2.83 40.57 -50.70
CA ARG A 531 2.08 40.05 -49.56
C ARG A 531 0.57 40.25 -49.72
N GLU A 532 0.15 41.44 -50.13
CA GLU A 532 -1.26 41.73 -50.37
C GLU A 532 -1.84 40.82 -51.44
N PHE A 533 -1.10 40.56 -52.53
CA PHE A 533 -1.51 39.61 -53.55
C PHE A 533 -1.75 38.21 -52.95
N ILE A 534 -0.80 37.69 -52.15
CA ILE A 534 -0.97 36.36 -51.53
C ILE A 534 -2.19 36.33 -50.61
N TYR A 535 -2.32 37.28 -49.70
CA TYR A 535 -3.37 37.25 -48.67
C TYR A 535 -4.77 37.62 -49.21
N LYS A 536 -4.87 38.56 -50.14
CA LYS A 536 -6.16 39.11 -50.60
C LYS A 536 -6.64 38.50 -51.91
N GLU A 537 -5.74 38.14 -52.81
CA GLU A 537 -6.09 37.67 -54.16
C GLU A 537 -5.84 36.17 -54.36
N TRP A 538 -4.69 35.63 -53.95
CA TRP A 538 -4.30 34.25 -54.23
C TRP A 538 -5.14 33.24 -53.45
N VAL A 539 -5.35 33.48 -52.15
CA VAL A 539 -6.17 32.61 -51.28
C VAL A 539 -7.64 32.52 -51.72
N LYS A 540 -8.13 33.45 -52.56
CA LYS A 540 -9.52 33.45 -53.05
C LYS A 540 -9.72 32.68 -54.35
N ILE A 541 -8.65 32.22 -54.99
CA ILE A 541 -8.72 31.48 -56.24
C ILE A 541 -9.38 30.12 -55.97
N LYS A 542 -10.35 29.74 -56.80
CA LYS A 542 -11.09 28.47 -56.64
C LYS A 542 -11.10 27.60 -57.89
N THR A 543 -10.64 28.13 -59.03
CA THR A 543 -10.75 27.47 -60.33
C THR A 543 -9.39 27.33 -61.02
N ALA A 544 -9.24 26.35 -61.91
CA ALA A 544 -7.98 26.16 -62.63
C ALA A 544 -7.64 27.36 -63.52
N ALA A 545 -8.64 27.91 -64.22
CA ALA A 545 -8.46 29.05 -65.11
C ALA A 545 -7.93 30.29 -64.37
N GLU A 546 -8.47 30.58 -63.18
CA GLU A 546 -7.97 31.68 -62.34
C GLU A 546 -6.54 31.41 -61.83
N THR A 547 -6.22 30.15 -61.52
CA THR A 547 -4.88 29.75 -61.09
C THR A 547 -3.88 29.91 -62.24
N GLU A 548 -4.23 29.47 -63.45
CA GLU A 548 -3.41 29.62 -64.68
C GLU A 548 -3.13 31.10 -64.95
N ALA A 549 -4.17 31.95 -64.91
CA ALA A 549 -4.03 33.38 -65.15
C ALA A 549 -3.16 34.09 -64.11
N LYS A 550 -3.21 33.67 -62.84
CA LYS A 550 -2.49 34.33 -61.73
C LYS A 550 -1.14 33.71 -61.39
N LEU A 551 -0.80 32.53 -61.93
CA LEU A 551 0.45 31.82 -61.62
C LEU A 551 1.71 32.66 -61.91
N PRO A 552 1.83 33.42 -63.02
CA PRO A 552 3.00 34.28 -63.25
C PRO A 552 3.19 35.33 -62.14
N LYS A 553 2.11 36.00 -61.74
CA LYS A 553 2.12 36.98 -60.64
C LYS A 553 2.49 36.33 -59.30
N ALA A 554 2.10 35.07 -59.08
CA ALA A 554 2.51 34.31 -57.89
C ALA A 554 4.00 33.95 -57.88
N LYS A 555 4.59 33.65 -59.04
CA LYS A 555 6.05 33.44 -59.17
C LYS A 555 6.83 34.73 -58.87
N ASP A 556 6.37 35.85 -59.40
CA ASP A 556 6.98 37.17 -59.13
C ASP A 556 6.84 37.57 -57.65
N ALA A 557 5.66 37.31 -57.06
CA ALA A 557 5.43 37.52 -55.64
C ALA A 557 6.36 36.64 -54.79
N LEU A 558 6.50 35.34 -55.09
CA LEU A 558 7.42 34.45 -54.39
C LEU A 558 8.87 34.95 -54.44
N ALA A 559 9.37 35.36 -55.61
CA ALA A 559 10.72 35.89 -55.75
C ALA A 559 10.92 37.18 -54.93
N THR A 560 9.90 38.03 -54.87
CA THR A 560 9.91 39.26 -54.06
C THR A 560 9.92 38.93 -52.56
N LEU A 561 9.09 37.99 -52.11
CA LEU A 561 9.03 37.54 -50.73
C LEU A 561 10.34 36.87 -50.28
N GLN A 562 10.98 36.09 -51.16
CA GLN A 562 12.31 35.51 -50.90
C GLN A 562 13.37 36.58 -50.69
N LYS A 563 13.43 37.60 -51.56
CA LYS A 563 14.36 38.73 -51.43
C LYS A 563 14.11 39.53 -50.15
N ALA A 564 12.84 39.73 -49.79
CA ALA A 564 12.44 40.36 -48.56
C ALA A 564 12.64 39.46 -47.32
N GLY A 565 12.93 38.17 -47.48
CA GLY A 565 13.07 37.23 -46.37
C GLY A 565 11.78 37.00 -45.57
N ASP A 566 10.62 37.30 -46.16
CA ASP A 566 9.29 37.13 -45.55
C ASP A 566 8.83 35.67 -45.67
N GLN A 567 9.33 34.86 -44.74
CA GLN A 567 9.04 33.44 -44.67
C GLN A 567 7.57 33.18 -44.32
N LEU A 568 6.98 34.04 -43.51
CA LEU A 568 5.62 33.89 -43.01
C LEU A 568 4.58 33.97 -44.14
N THR A 569 4.76 34.91 -45.08
CA THR A 569 3.92 34.98 -46.27
C THR A 569 4.17 33.81 -47.24
N ILE A 570 5.41 33.31 -47.33
CA ILE A 570 5.71 32.11 -48.15
C ILE A 570 5.02 30.88 -47.56
N TYR A 571 4.96 30.75 -46.23
CA TYR A 571 4.18 29.68 -45.60
C TYR A 571 2.68 29.82 -45.87
N LYS A 572 2.10 31.04 -45.84
CA LYS A 572 0.69 31.26 -46.24
C LYS A 572 0.45 30.82 -47.69
N LEU A 573 1.35 31.20 -48.60
CA LEU A 573 1.30 30.78 -49.99
C LEU A 573 1.32 29.25 -50.08
N ARG A 574 2.26 28.59 -49.39
CA ARG A 574 2.37 27.12 -49.35
C ARG A 574 1.10 26.45 -48.80
N HIS A 575 0.50 27.03 -47.77
CA HIS A 575 -0.71 26.53 -47.13
C HIS A 575 -1.92 26.53 -48.08
N ALA A 576 -2.00 27.48 -49.01
CA ALA A 576 -3.07 27.55 -50.01
C ALA A 576 -2.89 26.55 -51.18
N LEU A 577 -1.68 26.04 -51.42
CA LEU A 577 -1.40 25.19 -52.60
C LEU A 577 -2.18 23.87 -52.64
N PRO A 578 -2.36 23.11 -51.53
CA PRO A 578 -3.09 21.84 -51.56
C PRO A 578 -4.54 21.97 -52.03
N GLU A 579 -5.25 23.03 -51.62
CA GLU A 579 -6.63 23.27 -52.07
C GLU A 579 -6.69 23.57 -53.57
N LEU A 580 -5.74 24.35 -54.08
CA LEU A 580 -5.61 24.65 -55.51
C LEU A 580 -5.22 23.41 -56.32
N ALA A 581 -4.29 22.59 -55.83
CA ALA A 581 -3.92 21.32 -56.46
C ALA A 581 -5.11 20.35 -56.55
N LYS A 582 -5.93 20.31 -55.50
CA LYS A 582 -7.17 19.54 -55.49
C LYS A 582 -8.17 20.09 -56.52
N ALA A 583 -8.42 21.40 -56.55
CA ALA A 583 -9.31 22.02 -57.53
C ALA A 583 -8.88 21.70 -58.98
N LEU A 584 -7.57 21.74 -59.25
CA LEU A 584 -7.00 21.36 -60.54
C LEU A 584 -7.25 19.89 -60.90
N THR A 585 -7.06 19.00 -59.94
CA THR A 585 -7.28 17.56 -60.13
C THR A 585 -8.76 17.24 -60.32
N ASP A 586 -9.64 17.87 -59.54
CA ASP A 586 -11.08 17.73 -59.65
C ASP A 586 -11.56 18.23 -61.03
N GLU A 587 -11.00 19.31 -61.57
CA GLU A 587 -11.33 19.83 -62.90
C GLU A 587 -10.85 18.89 -64.03
N ILE A 588 -9.67 18.26 -63.90
CA ILE A 588 -9.22 17.19 -64.82
C ILE A 588 -10.21 16.02 -64.79
N GLN A 589 -10.63 15.61 -63.60
CA GLN A 589 -11.56 14.50 -63.43
C GLN A 589 -12.93 14.83 -64.02
N GLN A 590 -13.47 16.04 -63.78
CA GLN A 590 -14.71 16.49 -64.39
C GLN A 590 -14.63 16.52 -65.91
N LEU A 591 -13.53 17.02 -66.47
CA LEU A 591 -13.30 16.99 -67.93
C LEU A 591 -13.27 15.55 -68.46
N SER A 592 -12.71 14.59 -67.72
CA SER A 592 -12.71 13.16 -68.08
C SER A 592 -14.10 12.51 -68.06
N GLN A 593 -15.05 13.06 -67.30
CA GLN A 593 -16.39 12.53 -67.15
C GLN A 593 -17.43 13.29 -68.00
N ALA A 594 -17.08 14.42 -68.60
CA ALA A 594 -17.97 15.17 -69.47
C ALA A 594 -18.36 14.35 -70.72
N GLU A 595 -19.66 14.08 -70.88
CA GLU A 595 -20.24 13.35 -72.03
C GLU A 595 -20.55 14.27 -73.23
N ASN A 596 -20.62 15.59 -73.00
CA ASN A 596 -21.04 16.59 -73.99
C ASN A 596 -19.89 17.16 -74.84
N LEU A 597 -18.67 16.66 -74.71
CA LEU A 597 -17.50 17.12 -75.45
C LEU A 597 -17.03 16.02 -76.41
N ASP A 598 -16.71 16.38 -77.65
CA ASP A 598 -16.04 15.48 -78.60
C ASP A 598 -14.71 14.97 -78.00
N GLU A 599 -14.37 13.70 -78.24
CA GLU A 599 -13.20 13.05 -77.62
C GLU A 599 -11.91 13.81 -77.93
N LYS A 600 -11.81 14.43 -79.11
CA LYS A 600 -10.66 15.24 -79.52
C LYS A 600 -10.53 16.52 -78.69
N GLU A 601 -11.63 17.25 -78.50
CA GLU A 601 -11.66 18.49 -77.71
C GLU A 601 -11.40 18.21 -76.22
N LYS A 602 -11.95 17.11 -75.71
CA LYS A 602 -11.73 16.60 -74.35
C LYS A 602 -10.25 16.27 -74.11
N LYS A 603 -9.62 15.56 -75.04
CA LYS A 603 -8.19 15.21 -74.96
C LYS A 603 -7.30 16.47 -74.99
N GLU A 604 -7.60 17.43 -75.86
CA GLU A 604 -6.83 18.68 -75.95
C GLU A 604 -6.91 19.51 -74.65
N LYS A 605 -8.11 19.66 -74.08
CA LYS A 605 -8.30 20.34 -72.79
C LYS A 605 -7.59 19.60 -71.65
N GLN A 606 -7.65 18.27 -71.62
CA GLN A 606 -6.92 17.47 -70.64
C GLN A 606 -5.41 17.62 -70.77
N ASP A 607 -4.85 17.57 -71.99
CA ASP A 607 -3.41 17.68 -72.21
C ASP A 607 -2.91 19.09 -71.85
N LYS A 608 -3.71 20.14 -72.13
CA LYS A 608 -3.42 21.50 -71.66
C LYS A 608 -3.40 21.56 -70.13
N LEU A 609 -4.43 21.01 -69.48
CA LEU A 609 -4.54 21.07 -68.02
C LEU A 609 -3.45 20.23 -67.33
N LYS A 610 -3.05 19.08 -67.89
CA LYS A 610 -1.90 18.29 -67.41
C LYS A 610 -0.59 19.05 -67.46
N LYS A 611 -0.29 19.73 -68.59
CA LYS A 611 0.90 20.59 -68.69
C LYS A 611 0.88 21.70 -67.65
N PHE A 612 -0.30 22.27 -67.40
CA PHE A 612 -0.45 23.28 -66.36
C PHE A 612 -0.22 22.72 -64.95
N VAL A 613 -0.71 21.51 -64.65
CA VAL A 613 -0.41 20.81 -63.39
C VAL A 613 1.10 20.61 -63.21
N GLU A 614 1.84 20.20 -64.25
CA GLU A 614 3.30 20.08 -64.17
C GLU A 614 3.99 21.42 -63.87
N GLU A 615 3.49 22.53 -64.43
CA GLU A 615 4.00 23.87 -64.14
C GLU A 615 3.68 24.30 -62.70
N PHE A 616 2.47 23.98 -62.23
CA PHE A 616 2.03 24.23 -60.85
C PHE A 616 2.83 23.41 -59.84
N ASP A 617 3.18 22.16 -60.17
CA ASP A 617 4.04 21.31 -59.35
C ASP A 617 5.45 21.88 -59.24
N LYS A 618 6.03 22.36 -60.35
CA LYS A 618 7.33 23.08 -60.33
C LYS A 618 7.28 24.32 -59.47
N PHE A 619 6.16 25.06 -59.49
CA PHE A 619 5.96 26.20 -58.61
C PHE A 619 5.85 25.77 -57.14
N THR A 620 5.11 24.70 -56.85
CA THR A 620 5.02 24.14 -55.48
C THR A 620 6.39 23.74 -54.95
N GLN A 621 7.21 23.09 -55.78
CA GLN A 621 8.59 22.74 -55.44
C GLN A 621 9.48 23.98 -55.21
N SER A 622 9.27 25.08 -55.95
CA SER A 622 10.04 26.31 -55.74
C SER A 622 9.64 27.02 -54.44
N VAL A 623 8.36 26.95 -54.05
CA VAL A 623 7.88 27.40 -52.73
C VAL A 623 8.51 26.56 -51.62
N ASP A 624 8.54 25.23 -51.76
CA ASP A 624 9.17 24.33 -50.78
C ASP A 624 10.68 24.60 -50.65
N ALA A 625 11.37 24.79 -51.77
CA ALA A 625 12.79 25.15 -51.80
C ALA A 625 13.05 26.53 -51.15
N ALA A 626 12.11 27.47 -51.26
CA ALA A 626 12.20 28.78 -50.62
C ALA A 626 12.21 28.67 -49.09
N LEU A 627 11.36 27.79 -48.54
CA LEU A 627 11.24 27.56 -47.11
C LEU A 627 12.44 26.76 -46.56
N ALA A 628 13.01 25.84 -47.35
CA ALA A 628 14.15 25.02 -46.93
C ALA A 628 15.47 25.82 -46.74
N LYS A 629 15.69 26.89 -47.52
CA LYS A 629 16.96 27.65 -47.55
C LYS A 629 17.34 28.39 -46.26
N LYS A 630 16.47 28.48 -45.26
CA LYS A 630 16.69 29.24 -44.02
C LYS A 630 16.66 28.37 -42.76
N GLY A 631 16.42 27.06 -42.91
CA GLY A 631 16.39 26.08 -41.82
C GLY A 631 17.75 25.46 -41.47
N GLY A 632 18.81 25.82 -42.21
CA GLY A 632 20.21 25.57 -41.87
C GLY A 632 20.94 26.90 -41.70
#